data_AF-A0AAU1XS86-F1
#
_entry.id   AF-A0AAU1XS86-F1
#
_cell.length_a   1.000
_cell.length_b   1.000
_cell.length_c   1.000
_cell.angle_alpha   90.00
_cell.angle_beta   90.00
_cell.angle_gamma   90.00
#
_symmetry.space_group_name_H-M   'P 1'
#
loop_
_entity.id
_entity.type
_entity.pdbx_description
1 polymer ?
#
loop_
_entity_poly.entity_id
_entity_poly.type
_entity_poly.pdbx_seq_one_letter_code
_entity_poly.pdbx_strand_id
1 'polypeptide(L)' 'MLAVRDPAAGPDLIERLSHDPHVWTRQAATCDARLPLPRLVEALAVPELACSAGANPALPPREMAVVMD' A
#
# COMPACT_ATOMS: atom_id res chain seq x y z
N MET A 1 13.66 4.13 -7.76
CA MET A 1 13.01 3.53 -6.57
C MET A 1 14.08 2.98 -5.62
N LEU A 2 14.68 3.84 -4.79
CA LEU A 2 15.64 3.40 -3.76
C LEU A 2 15.10 3.60 -2.34
N ALA A 3 14.28 4.63 -2.12
CA ALA A 3 13.74 4.97 -0.80
C ALA A 3 12.76 3.93 -0.21
N VAL A 4 11.93 3.26 -1.03
CA VAL A 4 10.98 2.24 -0.54
C VAL A 4 11.70 0.96 -0.05
N ARG A 5 12.91 0.69 -0.57
CA ARG A 5 13.72 -0.47 -0.16
C ARG A 5 14.65 -0.16 1.01
N ASP A 6 14.62 1.07 1.53
CA ASP A 6 15.41 1.41 2.72
C ASP A 6 14.76 0.73 3.95
N PRO A 7 15.45 -0.20 4.63
CA PRO A 7 14.95 -0.80 5.86
C PRO A 7 14.77 0.25 6.97
N ALA A 8 15.45 1.40 6.89
CA ALA A 8 15.30 2.53 7.81
C ALA A 8 14.09 3.42 7.49
N ALA A 9 13.38 3.17 6.39
CA ALA A 9 12.10 3.82 6.12
C ALA A 9 11.09 3.41 7.20
N GLY A 10 10.86 4.29 8.18
CA GLY A 10 9.79 4.09 9.16
C GLY A 10 8.42 4.00 8.47
N PRO A 11 7.40 3.47 9.17
CA PRO A 11 6.02 3.42 8.68
C PRO A 11 5.51 4.79 8.21
N ASP A 12 5.91 5.88 8.88
CA ASP A 12 5.57 7.26 8.49
C ASP A 12 6.07 7.64 7.09
N LEU A 13 7.24 7.14 6.67
CA LEU A 13 7.76 7.40 5.33
C LEU A 13 6.98 6.61 4.28
N ILE A 14 6.65 5.36 4.57
CA ILE A 14 5.84 4.51 3.68
C ILE A 14 4.44 5.11 3.51
N GLU A 15 3.82 5.59 4.58
CA GLU A 15 2.53 6.28 4.52
C GLU A 15 2.61 7.56 3.68
N ARG A 16 3.66 8.37 3.83
CA ARG A 16 3.86 9.55 2.96
C ARG A 16 4.02 9.16 1.49
N LEU A 17 4.79 8.12 1.20
CA LEU A 17 5.01 7.62 -0.17
C LEU A 17 3.74 7.02 -0.79
N SER A 18 2.80 6.53 0.02
CA SER A 18 1.48 6.11 -0.45
C SER A 18 0.63 7.26 -1.01
N HIS A 19 1.01 8.52 -0.76
CA HIS A 19 0.36 9.74 -1.27
C HIS A 19 1.20 10.44 -2.35
N ASP A 20 2.28 9.83 -2.80
CA ASP A 20 3.18 10.42 -3.79
C ASP A 20 2.44 10.71 -5.11
N PRO A 21 2.72 11.85 -5.79
CA PRO A 21 2.06 12.18 -7.05
C PRO A 21 2.30 11.12 -8.14
N HIS A 22 3.42 10.38 -8.08
CA HIS A 22 3.70 9.32 -9.03
C HIS A 22 3.02 8.01 -8.64
N VAL A 23 2.17 7.50 -9.53
CA VAL A 23 1.45 6.23 -9.34
C VAL A 23 2.38 5.07 -9.01
N TRP A 24 3.55 5.00 -9.65
CA TRP A 24 4.55 3.95 -9.39
C TRP A 24 5.10 3.99 -7.96
N THR A 25 5.30 5.18 -7.39
CA THR A 25 5.74 5.34 -6.00
C THR A 25 4.65 4.88 -5.04
N ARG A 26 3.39 5.23 -5.31
CA ARG A 26 2.24 4.79 -4.52
C ARG A 26 2.09 3.28 -4.57
N GLN A 27 2.16 2.65 -5.74
CA GLN A 27 2.12 1.19 -5.89
C GLN A 27 3.22 0.49 -5.09
N ALA A 28 4.45 1.02 -5.13
CA ALA A 28 5.57 0.46 -4.36
C ALA A 28 5.34 0.57 -2.84
N ALA A 29 4.81 1.71 -2.36
CA ALA A 29 4.46 1.88 -0.95
C ALA A 29 3.28 0.98 -0.53
N THR A 30 2.29 0.82 -1.41
CA THR A 30 1.11 -0.03 -1.20
C THR A 30 1.47 -1.52 -1.12
N CYS A 31 2.57 -1.98 -1.71
CA CYS A 31 3.07 -3.34 -1.53
C CYS A 31 3.90 -3.53 -0.23
N ASP A 32 4.25 -2.46 0.49
CA ASP A 32 5.10 -2.55 1.68
C ASP A 32 4.29 -2.96 2.92
N ALA A 33 4.73 -4.01 3.61
CA ALA A 33 4.04 -4.56 4.78
C ALA A 33 3.97 -3.58 5.98
N ARG A 34 4.77 -2.51 5.97
CA ARG A 34 4.76 -1.47 7.00
C ARG A 34 3.66 -0.43 6.77
N LEU A 35 2.96 -0.47 5.63
CA LEU A 35 1.87 0.46 5.36
C LEU A 35 0.72 0.22 6.35
N PRO A 36 0.18 1.26 7.02
CA PRO A 36 -0.94 1.09 7.93
C PRO A 36 -2.18 0.49 7.24
N LEU A 37 -2.87 -0.42 7.92
CA LEU A 37 -4.06 -1.09 7.40
C LEU A 37 -5.17 -0.13 6.91
N PRO A 38 -5.50 0.98 7.59
CA PRO A 38 -6.50 1.93 7.07
C PRO A 38 -6.14 2.45 5.68
N ARG A 39 -4.86 2.74 5.45
CA ARG A 39 -4.37 3.24 4.17
C ARG A 39 -4.38 2.16 3.08
N LEU A 40 -4.14 0.90 3.45
CA LEU A 40 -4.30 -0.25 2.55
C LEU A 40 -5.75 -0.43 2.09
N VAL A 41 -6.71 -0.29 3.01
CA VAL A 41 -8.15 -0.35 2.68
C VAL A 41 -8.55 0.77 1.71
N GLU A 42 -8.08 1.99 1.94
CA GLU A 42 -8.30 3.10 0.99
C GLU A 42 -7.67 2.82 -0.38
N ALA A 43 -6.49 2.20 -0.42
CA ALA A 43 -5.81 1.85 -1.67
C ALA A 43 -6.58 0.79 -2.48
N LEU A 44 -7.34 -0.10 -1.83
CA LEU A 44 -8.19 -1.07 -2.51
C LEU A 44 -9.31 -0.42 -3.31
N ALA A 45 -9.79 0.76 -2.88
CA ALA A 45 -10.82 1.52 -3.58
C ALA A 45 -10.27 2.31 -4.79
N VAL A 46 -8.96 2.36 -4.98
CA VAL A 46 -8.31 3.07 -6.09
C VAL A 46 -7.90 2.08 -7.18
N PRO A 47 -8.47 2.16 -8.40
CA PRO A 47 -8.23 1.16 -9.44
C PRO A 47 -6.76 0.91 -9.76
N GLU A 48 -5.93 1.96 -9.79
CA GLU A 48 -4.50 1.80 -10.10
C GLU A 48 -3.69 1.15 -8.96
N LEU A 49 -4.23 1.10 -7.75
CA LEU A 49 -3.55 0.61 -6.54
C LEU A 49 -4.12 -0.71 -6.03
N ALA A 50 -5.34 -1.09 -6.42
CA ALA A 50 -6.06 -2.25 -5.90
C ALA A 50 -5.26 -3.55 -6.01
N CYS A 51 -4.58 -3.78 -7.14
CA CYS A 51 -3.74 -4.96 -7.32
C CYS A 51 -2.55 -4.99 -6.33
N SER A 52 -1.86 -3.86 -6.17
CA SER A 52 -0.76 -3.73 -5.20
C SER A 52 -1.23 -3.90 -3.76
N ALA A 53 -2.40 -3.33 -3.42
CA ALA A 53 -2.98 -3.41 -2.08
C ALA A 53 -3.44 -4.83 -1.74
N GLY A 54 -4.11 -5.50 -2.67
CA GLY A 54 -4.57 -6.87 -2.51
C GLY A 54 -3.43 -7.89 -2.38
N ALA A 55 -2.24 -7.57 -2.89
CA ALA A 55 -1.04 -8.40 -2.75
C ALA A 55 -0.24 -8.11 -1.46
N ASN A 56 -0.64 -7.13 -0.65
CA ASN A 56 0.11 -6.75 0.55
C ASN A 56 -0.08 -7.78 1.68
N PRO A 57 0.99 -8.35 2.26
CA PRO A 57 0.90 -9.36 3.32
C PRO A 57 0.32 -8.83 4.65
N ALA A 58 0.27 -7.51 4.85
CA ALA A 58 -0.36 -6.88 6.01
C ALA A 58 -1.88 -6.76 5.87
N LEU A 59 -2.45 -7.05 4.69
CA LEU A 59 -3.89 -7.09 4.48
C LEU A 59 -4.44 -8.44 4.95
N PRO A 60 -5.26 -8.49 6.02
CA PRO A 60 -5.84 -9.75 6.47
C PRO A 60 -6.85 -10.27 5.42
N PRO A 61 -6.96 -11.60 5.22
CA PRO A 61 -7.82 -12.19 4.19
C PRO A 61 -9.30 -11.77 4.26
N ARG A 62 -9.77 -11.38 5.45
CA ARG A 62 -11.15 -10.92 5.68
C ARG A 62 -11.46 -9.60 4.97
N GLU A 63 -10.46 -8.72 4.81
CA GLU A 63 -10.63 -7.40 4.18
C GLU A 63 -10.51 -7.49 2.65
N MET A 64 -9.76 -8.47 2.10
CA MET A 64 -9.72 -8.74 0.65
C MET A 64 -11.10 -9.08 0.08
N ALA A 65 -11.93 -9.79 0.86
CA ALA A 65 -13.25 -10.22 0.42
C ALA A 65 -14.24 -9.05 0.24
N VAL A 66 -14.03 -7.92 0.92
CA VAL A 66 -14.92 -6.75 0.85
C VAL A 66 -14.80 -5.98 -0.47
N VAL A 67 -13.71 -6.19 -1.21
CA VAL A 67 -13.41 -5.48 -2.47
C VAL A 67 -13.84 -6.28 -3.70
N MET A 68 -14.21 -7.56 -3.52
CA MET A 68 -14.56 -8.48 -4.60
C MET A 68 -16.09 -8.69 -4.77
N ASP A 69 -16.92 -7.92 -4.06
CA ASP A 69 -18.39 -7.87 -4.21
C ASP A 69 -18.79 -6.57 -4.93
#